data_AF-A0A6S6PGC1-F1
#
_entry.id   AF-A0A6S6PGC1-F1
#
_cell.length_a   1.000
_cell.length_b   1.000
_cell.length_c   1.000
_cell.angle_alpha   90.00
_cell.angle_beta   90.00
_cell.angle_gamma   90.00
#
_symmetry.space_group_name_H-M   'P 1'
#
loop_
_entity.id
_entity.type
_entity.pdbx_description
1 polymer ?
#
loop_
_entity_poly.entity_id
_entity_poly.type
_entity_poly.pdbx_seq_one_letter_code
_entity_poly.pdbx_strand_id
1 'polypeptide(L)'
;MHSIRLKLRSSKTEFERMQDLGGCRAIVASPDAVAEIVQRYRDGISRHEVRREADYINHPRSSGYRSHHLIMRYKARNERDAQFDGLQIELQARTVNQHAWATAVEAIGLLTGFDLKHENGDQRWVQFFDAMSADIAEQEGCPVVERWSDRSLRRDAIKDLASALSVSRLLEKCAHAVKALEHRVGEKSRYYTMRFDPLSKTVSIRGYVAPAAGAMGAALQEAQFSAMDSVLVDVDRAENLRLAYPNYFLDVGLFNRHITRVIKGYDPGFLYEYSRA
;
A
#
# COMPACT_ATOMS: atom_id res chain seq x y z
N MET A 1 13.61 9.96 2.58
CA MET A 1 14.94 9.32 2.42
C MET A 1 15.32 8.38 3.55
N HIS A 2 14.62 8.38 4.70
CA HIS A 2 14.96 7.55 5.86
C HIS A 2 14.88 6.04 5.58
N SER A 3 13.82 5.57 4.89
CA SER A 3 13.63 4.17 4.51
C SER A 3 14.76 3.61 3.63
N ILE A 4 15.22 4.38 2.63
CA ILE A 4 16.37 4.03 1.78
C ILE A 4 17.65 3.94 2.61
N ARG A 5 17.90 4.93 3.48
CA ARG A 5 19.07 4.93 4.37
C ARG A 5 19.05 3.76 5.36
N LEU A 6 17.89 3.41 5.91
CA LEU A 6 17.73 2.24 6.78
C LEU A 6 18.03 0.94 6.01
N LYS A 7 17.50 0.78 4.80
CA LYS A 7 17.71 -0.41 3.95
C LYS A 7 19.18 -0.58 3.53
N LEU A 8 19.86 0.52 3.22
CA LEU A 8 21.29 0.54 2.92
C LEU A 8 22.16 0.26 4.15
N ARG A 9 21.70 0.64 5.35
CA ARG A 9 22.40 0.34 6.61
C ARG A 9 22.16 -1.09 7.09
N SER A 10 20.99 -1.67 6.80
CA SER A 10 20.61 -3.02 7.22
C SER A 10 20.97 -4.13 6.23
N SER A 11 21.52 -3.80 5.06
CA SER A 11 21.92 -4.77 4.04
C SER A 11 23.23 -4.40 3.35
N LYS A 12 23.91 -5.39 2.75
CA LYS A 12 25.08 -5.16 1.88
C LYS A 12 24.68 -4.77 0.44
N THR A 13 23.45 -4.29 0.24
CA THR A 13 22.92 -3.98 -1.09
C THR A 13 23.53 -2.68 -1.59
N GLU A 14 24.24 -2.73 -2.72
CA GLU A 14 24.68 -1.53 -3.43
C GLU A 14 23.45 -0.71 -3.87
N PHE A 15 23.52 0.62 -3.81
CA PHE A 15 22.40 1.52 -4.13
C PHE A 15 21.74 1.18 -5.47
N GLU A 16 22.54 0.88 -6.50
CA GLU A 16 22.09 0.51 -7.85
C GLU A 16 21.30 -0.82 -7.92
N ARG A 17 21.44 -1.68 -6.91
CA ARG A 17 20.73 -2.97 -6.78
C ARG A 17 19.47 -2.87 -5.92
N MET A 18 19.14 -1.68 -5.42
CA MET A 18 17.89 -1.47 -4.71
C MET A 18 16.72 -1.56 -5.69
N GLN A 19 15.93 -2.61 -5.53
CA GLN A 19 14.81 -2.95 -6.42
C GLN A 19 13.67 -1.92 -6.38
N ASP A 20 13.60 -1.10 -5.33
CA ASP A 20 12.50 -0.18 -5.03
C ASP A 20 12.93 1.31 -4.97
N LEU A 21 13.99 1.70 -5.67
CA LEU A 21 14.32 3.12 -5.85
C LEU A 21 13.28 3.86 -6.71
N GLY A 22 12.78 3.19 -7.75
CA GLY A 22 11.59 3.57 -8.49
C GLY A 22 10.52 2.50 -8.35
N GLY A 23 9.30 2.90 -7.99
CA GLY A 23 8.19 1.98 -7.77
C GLY A 23 6.92 2.47 -8.44
N CYS A 24 6.22 1.59 -9.15
CA CYS A 24 4.89 1.82 -9.70
C CYS A 24 3.91 0.84 -9.05
N ARG A 25 2.72 1.33 -8.72
CA ARG A 25 1.63 0.48 -8.24
C ARG A 25 0.46 0.58 -9.20
N ALA A 26 0.09 -0.55 -9.80
CA ALA A 26 -1.13 -0.66 -10.59
C ALA A 26 -2.23 -1.26 -9.71
N ILE A 27 -3.26 -0.46 -9.41
CA ILE A 27 -4.42 -0.89 -8.64
C ILE A 27 -5.58 -1.04 -9.61
N VAL A 28 -6.08 -2.27 -9.77
CA VAL A 28 -7.09 -2.62 -10.76
C VAL A 28 -8.29 -3.33 -10.13
N ALA A 29 -9.39 -3.46 -10.88
CA ALA A 29 -10.65 -3.97 -10.34
C ALA A 29 -10.63 -5.48 -10.03
N SER A 30 -9.91 -6.29 -10.81
CA SER A 30 -9.97 -7.75 -10.73
C SER A 30 -8.60 -8.43 -10.90
N PRO A 31 -8.45 -9.69 -10.45
CA PRO A 31 -7.25 -10.49 -10.71
C PRO A 31 -6.97 -10.67 -12.21
N ASP A 32 -8.00 -10.78 -13.05
CA ASP A 32 -7.84 -10.88 -14.50
C ASP A 32 -7.17 -9.64 -15.08
N ALA A 33 -7.54 -8.45 -14.61
CA ALA A 33 -6.88 -7.21 -15.02
C ALA A 33 -5.42 -7.15 -14.53
N VAL A 34 -5.10 -7.75 -13.38
CA VAL A 34 -3.70 -7.92 -12.94
C VAL A 34 -2.96 -8.83 -13.92
N ALA A 35 -3.55 -9.99 -14.25
CA ALA A 35 -2.96 -10.95 -15.18
C ALA A 35 -2.72 -10.33 -16.57
N GLU A 36 -3.65 -9.50 -17.06
CA GLU A 36 -3.50 -8.77 -18.32
C GLU A 36 -2.31 -7.81 -18.29
N ILE A 37 -2.15 -7.03 -17.21
CA ILE A 37 -1.00 -6.14 -17.04
C ILE A 37 0.29 -6.96 -17.09
N VAL A 38 0.37 -8.04 -16.30
CA VAL A 38 1.55 -8.90 -16.22
C VAL A 38 1.87 -9.51 -17.59
N GLN A 39 0.87 -10.01 -18.30
CA GLN A 39 1.04 -10.62 -19.61
C GLN A 39 1.59 -9.62 -20.62
N ARG A 40 1.11 -8.37 -20.62
CA ARG A 40 1.66 -7.32 -21.50
C ARG A 40 3.15 -7.08 -21.27
N TYR A 41 3.62 -7.16 -20.03
CA TYR A 41 5.06 -7.06 -19.73
C TYR A 41 5.84 -8.31 -20.17
N ARG A 42 5.25 -9.51 -20.01
CA ARG A 42 5.86 -10.77 -20.51
C ARG A 42 5.97 -10.80 -22.03
N ASP A 43 4.99 -10.25 -22.73
CA ASP A 43 4.95 -10.16 -24.20
C ASP A 43 5.91 -9.09 -24.76
N GLY A 44 6.65 -8.39 -23.91
CA GLY A 44 7.67 -7.44 -24.33
C GLY A 44 7.12 -6.10 -24.85
N ILE A 45 5.87 -5.75 -24.51
CA ILE A 45 5.30 -4.43 -24.87
C ILE A 45 6.07 -3.30 -24.20
N SER A 46 6.66 -3.56 -23.04
CA SER A 46 7.53 -2.62 -22.35
C SER A 46 8.93 -2.60 -22.94
N ARG A 47 9.50 -1.40 -23.09
CA ARG A 47 10.94 -1.21 -23.36
C ARG A 47 11.82 -1.73 -22.22
N HIS A 48 11.29 -1.78 -21.01
CA HIS A 48 12.02 -2.19 -19.81
C HIS A 48 12.21 -3.70 -19.82
N GLU A 49 13.37 -4.16 -19.36
CA GLU A 49 13.67 -5.59 -19.32
C GLU A 49 13.19 -6.17 -17.99
N VAL A 50 12.25 -7.11 -18.03
CA VAL A 50 11.83 -7.84 -16.83
C VAL A 50 12.98 -8.72 -16.33
N ARG A 51 13.39 -8.54 -15.08
CA ARG A 51 14.50 -9.25 -14.44
C ARG A 51 14.03 -10.29 -13.43
N ARG A 52 12.97 -9.98 -12.70
CA ARG A 52 12.40 -10.87 -11.69
C ARG A 52 10.89 -10.69 -11.65
N GLU A 53 10.22 -11.79 -11.36
CA GLU A 53 8.79 -11.84 -11.17
C GLU A 53 8.47 -12.58 -9.88
N ALA A 54 7.47 -12.12 -9.13
CA ALA A 54 6.94 -12.83 -7.97
C ALA A 54 5.42 -12.71 -7.94
N ASP A 55 4.75 -13.86 -8.03
CA ASP A 55 3.29 -13.97 -7.99
C ASP A 55 2.83 -14.27 -6.55
N TYR A 56 2.65 -13.22 -5.75
CA TYR A 56 2.06 -13.37 -4.42
C TYR A 56 0.53 -13.45 -4.46
N ILE A 57 -0.11 -13.37 -5.62
CA ILE A 57 -1.57 -13.57 -5.72
C ILE A 57 -1.87 -15.05 -5.62
N ASN A 58 -1.17 -15.89 -6.41
CA ASN A 58 -1.34 -17.34 -6.38
C ASN A 58 -0.50 -18.00 -5.28
N HIS A 59 0.61 -17.39 -4.88
CA HIS A 59 1.51 -17.88 -3.82
C HIS A 59 1.72 -16.81 -2.73
N PRO A 60 0.69 -16.54 -1.90
CA PRO A 60 0.75 -15.48 -0.89
C PRO A 60 1.85 -15.73 0.15
N ARG A 61 2.33 -14.66 0.77
CA ARG A 61 3.22 -14.78 1.93
C ARG A 61 2.47 -15.41 3.12
N SER A 62 3.21 -15.91 4.10
CA SER A 62 2.70 -16.40 5.38
C SER A 62 1.82 -15.39 6.11
N SER A 63 2.13 -14.10 5.99
CA SER A 63 1.32 -13.01 6.53
C SER A 63 -0.01 -12.76 5.81
N GLY A 64 -0.28 -13.46 4.71
CA GLY A 64 -1.43 -13.22 3.83
C GLY A 64 -1.21 -12.15 2.76
N TYR A 65 -0.01 -11.57 2.65
CA TYR A 65 0.25 -10.55 1.63
C TYR A 65 0.05 -11.08 0.20
N ARG A 66 -0.68 -10.31 -0.63
CA ARG A 66 -0.97 -10.59 -2.05
C ARG A 66 -0.69 -9.37 -2.94
N SER A 67 0.01 -9.60 -4.05
CA SER A 67 0.27 -8.68 -5.16
C SER A 67 1.12 -9.42 -6.20
N HIS A 68 1.08 -9.00 -7.47
CA HIS A 68 2.03 -9.46 -8.48
C HIS A 68 3.17 -8.45 -8.64
N HIS A 69 4.41 -8.89 -8.47
CA HIS A 69 5.59 -8.02 -8.54
C HIS A 69 6.42 -8.32 -9.78
N LEU A 70 6.77 -7.27 -10.51
CA LEU A 70 7.75 -7.31 -11.60
C LEU A 70 8.90 -6.36 -11.25
N ILE A 71 10.11 -6.89 -11.12
CA ILE A 71 11.33 -6.09 -11.06
C ILE A 71 11.86 -5.97 -12.48
N MET A 72 12.00 -4.74 -12.94
CA MET A 72 12.44 -4.41 -14.28
C MET A 72 13.73 -3.59 -14.25
N ARG A 73 14.56 -3.77 -15.26
CA ARG A 73 15.67 -2.88 -15.57
C ARG A 73 15.17 -1.77 -16.49
N TYR A 74 15.26 -0.53 -16.01
CA TYR A 74 14.90 0.65 -16.79
C TYR A 74 15.77 0.74 -18.04
N LYS A 75 15.15 1.13 -19.15
CA LYS A 75 15.82 1.36 -20.43
C LYS A 75 15.50 2.78 -20.86
N ALA A 76 16.53 3.62 -20.93
CA ALA A 76 16.39 5.02 -21.27
C ALA A 76 15.72 5.22 -22.64
N ARG A 77 14.93 6.28 -22.76
CA ARG A 77 14.25 6.63 -24.03
C ARG A 77 15.02 7.60 -24.88
N ASN A 78 15.84 8.42 -24.25
CA ASN A 78 16.58 9.51 -24.85
C ASN A 78 17.74 9.89 -23.94
N GLU A 79 18.62 10.78 -24.40
CA GLU A 79 19.81 11.20 -23.65
C GLU A 79 19.51 11.81 -22.28
N ARG A 80 18.37 12.48 -22.09
CA ARG A 80 18.00 13.05 -20.78
C ARG A 80 17.76 11.96 -19.74
N ASP A 81 17.28 10.80 -20.19
CA ASP A 81 16.98 9.65 -19.34
C ASP A 81 18.18 8.71 -19.18
N ALA A 82 19.28 8.94 -19.92
CA ALA A 82 20.45 8.04 -19.93
C ALA A 82 21.07 7.84 -18.54
N GLN A 83 20.97 8.85 -17.67
CA GLN A 83 21.43 8.78 -16.28
C GLN A 83 20.66 7.75 -15.43
N PHE A 84 19.47 7.32 -15.87
CA PHE A 84 18.66 6.31 -15.19
C PHE A 84 18.77 4.93 -15.84
N ASP A 85 19.50 4.82 -16.96
CA ASP A 85 19.60 3.58 -17.71
C ASP A 85 20.20 2.48 -16.83
N GLY A 86 19.56 1.31 -16.86
CA GLY A 86 20.01 0.17 -16.08
C GLY A 86 19.59 0.13 -14.61
N LEU A 87 18.99 1.19 -14.07
CA LEU A 87 18.42 1.18 -12.72
C LEU A 87 17.23 0.23 -12.60
N GLN A 88 16.94 -0.24 -11.39
CA GLN A 88 15.83 -1.15 -11.14
C GLN A 88 14.54 -0.38 -10.78
N ILE A 89 13.42 -0.84 -11.35
CA ILE A 89 12.08 -0.35 -11.06
C ILE A 89 11.19 -1.53 -10.70
N GLU A 90 10.42 -1.39 -9.63
CA GLU A 90 9.41 -2.37 -9.24
C GLU A 90 8.02 -1.94 -9.72
N LEU A 91 7.30 -2.84 -10.39
CA LEU A 91 5.86 -2.74 -10.60
C LEU A 91 5.14 -3.70 -9.66
N GLN A 92 4.28 -3.17 -8.80
CA GLN A 92 3.39 -3.94 -7.93
C GLN A 92 1.95 -3.84 -8.47
N ALA A 93 1.47 -4.87 -9.18
CA ALA A 93 0.09 -4.95 -9.63
C ALA A 93 -0.76 -5.68 -8.57
N ARG A 94 -1.95 -5.14 -8.26
CA ARG A 94 -2.87 -5.73 -7.27
C ARG A 94 -4.30 -5.28 -7.51
N THR A 95 -5.25 -5.99 -6.93
CA THR A 95 -6.65 -5.55 -6.94
C THR A 95 -6.91 -4.43 -5.93
N VAL A 96 -8.04 -3.74 -6.08
CA VAL A 96 -8.53 -2.77 -5.08
C VAL A 96 -8.66 -3.39 -3.69
N ASN A 97 -9.11 -4.66 -3.56
CA ASN A 97 -9.24 -5.31 -2.24
C ASN A 97 -7.88 -5.69 -1.65
N GLN A 98 -6.96 -6.22 -2.46
CA GLN A 98 -5.58 -6.50 -2.03
C GLN A 98 -4.87 -5.22 -1.61
N HIS A 99 -5.13 -4.09 -2.27
CA HIS A 99 -4.63 -2.79 -1.84
C HIS A 99 -5.19 -2.40 -0.48
N ALA A 100 -6.51 -2.46 -0.30
CA ALA A 100 -7.16 -2.11 0.97
C ALA A 100 -6.67 -2.96 2.15
N TRP A 101 -6.45 -4.26 1.92
CA TRP A 101 -5.82 -5.14 2.90
C TRP A 101 -4.42 -4.63 3.29
N ALA A 102 -3.56 -4.32 2.30
CA ALA A 102 -2.21 -3.84 2.56
C ALA A 102 -2.18 -2.48 3.28
N THR A 103 -3.11 -1.58 2.92
CA THR A 103 -3.33 -0.30 3.59
C THR A 103 -3.72 -0.48 5.05
N ALA A 104 -4.61 -1.43 5.35
CA ALA A 104 -5.03 -1.71 6.72
C ALA A 104 -3.89 -2.30 7.57
N VAL A 105 -3.08 -3.21 7.01
CA VAL A 105 -1.88 -3.73 7.68
C VAL A 105 -0.93 -2.60 8.05
N GLU A 106 -0.68 -1.66 7.12
CA GLU A 106 0.15 -0.48 7.39
C GLU A 106 -0.44 0.43 8.47
N ALA A 107 -1.73 0.74 8.38
CA ALA A 107 -2.40 1.62 9.33
C ALA A 107 -2.39 1.04 10.76
N ILE A 108 -2.65 -0.26 10.91
CA ILE A 108 -2.58 -0.93 12.21
C ILE A 108 -1.13 -1.00 12.70
N GLY A 109 -0.16 -1.29 11.84
CA GLY A 109 1.26 -1.28 12.21
C GLY A 109 1.70 0.08 12.75
N LEU A 110 1.28 1.18 12.11
CA LEU A 110 1.55 2.55 12.58
C LEU A 110 0.92 2.84 13.95
N LEU A 111 -0.33 2.40 14.18
CA LEU A 111 -1.03 2.67 15.45
C LEU A 111 -0.56 1.79 16.61
N THR A 112 -0.08 0.59 16.31
CA THR A 112 0.33 -0.39 17.34
C THR A 112 1.84 -0.38 17.58
N GLY A 113 2.63 0.16 16.65
CA GLY A 113 4.09 0.08 16.66
C GLY A 113 4.63 -1.29 16.24
N PHE A 114 3.77 -2.22 15.81
CA PHE A 114 4.18 -3.56 15.35
C PHE A 114 4.54 -3.55 13.86
N ASP A 115 5.63 -4.26 13.51
CA ASP A 115 5.97 -4.52 12.12
C ASP A 115 5.29 -5.81 11.64
N LEU A 116 3.99 -5.69 11.39
CA LEU A 116 3.13 -6.78 10.95
C LEU A 116 3.51 -7.35 9.58
N LYS A 117 4.28 -6.59 8.77
CA LYS A 117 4.72 -7.04 7.44
C LYS A 117 5.89 -8.04 7.50
N HIS A 118 6.67 -8.00 8.58
CA HIS A 118 7.80 -8.91 8.83
C HIS A 118 7.56 -9.83 10.03
N GLU A 119 6.30 -10.04 10.41
CA GLU A 119 5.90 -10.95 11.49
C GLU A 119 6.45 -10.57 12.88
N ASN A 120 6.93 -9.33 13.04
CA ASN A 120 7.41 -8.79 14.31
C ASN A 120 6.25 -8.11 15.04
N GLY A 121 5.60 -8.84 15.94
CA GLY A 121 4.47 -8.34 16.73
C GLY A 121 3.63 -9.44 17.34
N ASP A 122 2.43 -9.07 17.80
CA ASP A 122 1.44 -10.01 18.31
C ASP A 122 0.92 -10.92 17.17
N GLN A 123 1.21 -12.22 17.27
CA GLN A 123 0.87 -13.24 16.27
C GLN A 123 -0.62 -13.31 15.94
N ARG A 124 -1.49 -12.84 16.84
CA ARG A 124 -2.93 -12.73 16.59
C ARG A 124 -3.24 -11.79 15.43
N TRP A 125 -2.46 -10.71 15.26
CA TRP A 125 -2.59 -9.82 14.10
C TRP A 125 -2.21 -10.51 12.79
N VAL A 126 -1.12 -11.27 12.79
CA VAL A 126 -0.66 -12.02 11.61
C VAL A 126 -1.75 -13.01 11.20
N GLN A 127 -2.29 -13.78 12.15
CA GLN A 127 -3.40 -14.71 11.90
C GLN A 127 -4.67 -14.00 11.41
N PHE A 128 -5.02 -12.86 12.00
CA PHE A 128 -6.19 -12.09 11.61
C PHE A 128 -6.09 -11.62 10.15
N PHE A 129 -4.96 -11.02 9.80
CA PHE A 129 -4.73 -10.50 8.45
C PHE A 129 -4.60 -11.62 7.42
N ASP A 130 -3.98 -12.74 7.78
CA ASP A 130 -3.88 -13.92 6.92
C ASP A 130 -5.25 -14.54 6.62
N ALA A 131 -6.11 -14.69 7.65
CA ALA A 131 -7.48 -15.16 7.47
C ALA A 131 -8.31 -14.19 6.61
N MET A 132 -8.19 -12.88 6.83
CA MET A 132 -8.85 -11.86 6.00
C MET A 132 -8.36 -11.88 4.54
N SER A 133 -7.07 -12.16 4.31
CA SER A 133 -6.53 -12.32 2.96
C SER A 133 -7.11 -13.55 2.25
N ALA A 134 -7.25 -14.67 2.97
CA ALA A 134 -7.88 -15.88 2.45
C ALA A 134 -9.36 -15.65 2.09
N ASP A 135 -10.08 -14.87 2.88
CA ASP A 135 -11.47 -14.49 2.61
C ASP A 135 -11.60 -13.56 1.38
N ILE A 136 -10.72 -12.56 1.23
CA ILE A 136 -10.65 -11.73 0.01
C ILE A 136 -10.30 -12.59 -1.21
N ALA A 137 -9.36 -13.53 -1.07
CA ALA A 137 -8.96 -14.41 -2.17
C ALA A 137 -10.13 -15.25 -2.68
N GLU A 138 -10.93 -15.81 -1.77
CA GLU A 138 -12.15 -16.54 -2.14
C GLU A 138 -13.14 -15.65 -2.90
N GLN A 139 -13.36 -14.42 -2.44
CA GLN A 139 -14.22 -13.44 -3.12
C GLN A 139 -13.71 -13.11 -4.53
N GLU A 140 -12.40 -13.06 -4.71
CA GLU A 140 -11.75 -12.74 -5.98
C GLU A 140 -11.57 -13.96 -6.90
N GLY A 141 -11.96 -15.17 -6.48
CA GLY A 141 -11.70 -16.40 -7.23
C GLY A 141 -10.22 -16.81 -7.27
N CYS A 142 -9.40 -16.28 -6.37
CA CYS A 142 -7.99 -16.59 -6.23
C CYS A 142 -7.77 -17.83 -5.31
N PRO A 143 -6.60 -18.49 -5.38
CA PRO A 143 -6.27 -19.59 -4.49
C PRO A 143 -6.33 -19.22 -3.01
N VAL A 144 -7.13 -19.97 -2.25
CA VAL A 144 -7.22 -19.90 -0.80
C VAL A 144 -6.12 -20.80 -0.20
N VAL A 145 -5.38 -20.29 0.78
CA VAL A 145 -4.34 -21.08 1.45
C VAL A 145 -4.97 -22.23 2.24
N GLU A 146 -4.32 -23.39 2.23
CA GLU A 146 -4.86 -24.66 2.77
C GLU A 146 -5.34 -24.53 4.22
N ARG A 147 -4.55 -23.86 5.08
CA ARG A 147 -4.87 -23.61 6.50
C ARG A 147 -6.16 -22.83 6.73
N TRP A 148 -6.66 -22.12 5.72
CA TRP A 148 -7.89 -21.36 5.75
C TRP A 148 -8.90 -21.87 4.72
N SER A 149 -8.78 -23.11 4.25
CA SER A 149 -9.66 -23.68 3.21
C SER A 149 -11.12 -23.82 3.68
N ASP A 150 -11.34 -24.17 4.95
CA ASP A 150 -12.67 -24.21 5.55
C ASP A 150 -13.21 -22.79 5.80
N ARG A 151 -14.26 -22.41 5.07
CA ARG A 151 -14.89 -21.08 5.15
C ARG A 151 -15.50 -20.81 6.53
N SER A 152 -16.10 -21.81 7.17
CA SER A 152 -16.74 -21.61 8.48
C SER A 152 -15.70 -21.36 9.55
N LEU A 153 -14.67 -22.22 9.61
CA LEU A 153 -13.56 -22.06 10.56
C LEU A 153 -12.81 -20.75 10.33
N ARG A 154 -12.54 -20.38 9.07
CA ARG A 154 -11.94 -19.08 8.72
C ARG A 154 -12.77 -17.91 9.23
N ARG A 155 -14.09 -17.93 9.01
CA ARG A 155 -15.00 -16.85 9.43
C ARG A 155 -15.05 -16.73 10.96
N ASP A 156 -15.11 -17.86 11.66
CA ASP A 156 -15.19 -17.86 13.12
C ASP A 156 -13.87 -17.37 13.73
N ALA A 157 -12.72 -17.79 13.18
CA ALA A 157 -11.41 -17.25 13.56
C ALA A 157 -11.31 -15.73 13.33
N ILE A 158 -11.81 -15.22 12.19
CA ILE A 158 -11.85 -13.77 11.92
C ILE A 158 -12.68 -13.04 12.98
N LYS A 159 -13.85 -13.57 13.36
CA LYS A 159 -14.70 -12.96 14.39
C LYS A 159 -14.01 -12.93 15.76
N ASP A 160 -13.44 -14.04 16.17
CA ASP A 160 -12.78 -14.19 17.47
C ASP A 160 -11.56 -13.26 17.57
N LEU A 161 -10.72 -13.25 16.54
CA LEU A 161 -9.56 -12.38 16.46
C LEU A 161 -9.95 -10.90 16.36
N ALA A 162 -10.98 -10.56 15.57
CA ALA A 162 -11.46 -9.18 15.45
C ALA A 162 -11.93 -8.62 16.81
N SER A 163 -12.62 -9.45 17.60
CA SER A 163 -13.07 -9.13 18.95
C SER A 163 -11.88 -9.01 19.91
N ALA A 164 -11.01 -10.02 19.96
CA ALA A 164 -9.85 -10.07 20.86
C ALA A 164 -8.85 -8.92 20.64
N LEU A 165 -8.70 -8.48 19.39
CA LEU A 165 -7.82 -7.37 19.01
C LEU A 165 -8.52 -6.01 19.02
N SER A 166 -9.84 -5.97 19.27
CA SER A 166 -10.65 -4.75 19.19
C SER A 166 -10.47 -4.02 17.85
N VAL A 167 -10.47 -4.77 16.74
CA VAL A 167 -10.14 -4.26 15.40
C VAL A 167 -11.02 -3.07 15.02
N SER A 168 -12.34 -3.16 15.25
CA SER A 168 -13.27 -2.07 14.93
C SER A 168 -12.88 -0.76 15.62
N ARG A 169 -12.52 -0.80 16.91
CA ARG A 169 -12.09 0.39 17.67
C ARG A 169 -10.79 0.98 17.12
N LEU A 170 -9.88 0.15 16.61
CA LEU A 170 -8.63 0.60 16.01
C LEU A 170 -8.86 1.21 14.61
N LEU A 171 -9.71 0.60 13.79
CA LEU A 171 -10.07 1.15 12.48
C LEU A 171 -10.87 2.44 12.59
N GLU A 172 -11.73 2.58 13.60
CA GLU A 172 -12.39 3.86 13.92
C GLU A 172 -11.37 4.94 14.30
N LYS A 173 -10.36 4.60 15.11
CA LYS A 173 -9.25 5.52 15.41
C LYS A 173 -8.51 5.94 14.14
N CYS A 174 -8.31 5.04 13.17
CA CYS A 174 -7.76 5.40 11.86
C CYS A 174 -8.65 6.41 11.13
N ALA A 175 -9.96 6.16 11.05
CA ALA A 175 -10.90 7.05 10.37
C ALA A 175 -10.95 8.47 10.99
N HIS A 176 -10.85 8.56 12.32
CA HIS A 176 -10.86 9.84 13.04
C HIS A 176 -9.50 10.55 13.10
N ALA A 177 -8.39 9.81 12.96
CA ALA A 177 -7.01 10.32 12.93
C ALA A 177 -6.67 11.16 11.68
N VAL A 178 -7.64 11.45 10.85
CA VAL A 178 -7.43 12.02 9.52
C VAL A 178 -8.22 13.31 9.44
N LYS A 179 -8.04 14.17 10.45
CA LYS A 179 -8.30 15.60 10.27
C LYS A 179 -7.11 16.14 9.49
N ALA A 180 -7.23 16.15 8.16
CA ALA A 180 -6.25 16.82 7.32
C ALA A 180 -6.22 18.29 7.69
N LEU A 181 -5.09 18.78 8.19
CA LEU A 181 -4.86 20.21 8.32
C LEU A 181 -4.28 20.67 6.97
N GLU A 182 -5.16 21.23 6.14
CA GLU A 182 -4.78 21.86 4.87
C GLU A 182 -4.05 23.18 5.12
N HIS A 183 -2.84 23.10 5.63
CA HIS A 183 -2.01 24.29 5.79
C HIS A 183 -1.42 24.69 4.44
N ARG A 184 -2.10 25.63 3.77
CA ARG A 184 -1.64 26.30 2.53
C ARG A 184 -1.59 25.39 1.31
N VAL A 185 -2.74 24.83 0.94
CA VAL A 185 -2.97 24.38 -0.43
C VAL A 185 -3.23 25.63 -1.28
N GLY A 186 -2.23 26.10 -2.02
CA GLY A 186 -2.46 27.14 -3.02
C GLY A 186 -3.24 26.56 -4.20
N GLU A 187 -4.20 27.30 -4.76
CA GLU A 187 -5.10 26.86 -5.86
C GLU A 187 -4.38 26.33 -7.12
N LYS A 188 -3.08 26.63 -7.29
CA LYS A 188 -2.25 26.22 -8.44
C LYS A 188 -1.17 25.19 -8.12
N SER A 189 -1.27 24.53 -6.96
CA SER A 189 -0.27 23.53 -6.55
C SER A 189 -0.43 22.25 -7.38
N ARG A 190 0.69 21.66 -7.79
CA ARG A 190 0.76 20.34 -8.45
C ARG A 190 1.56 19.34 -7.64
N TYR A 191 2.51 19.84 -6.84
CA TYR A 191 3.35 19.03 -5.99
C TYR A 191 2.97 19.27 -4.53
N TYR A 192 2.96 18.22 -3.72
CA TYR A 192 2.53 18.29 -2.33
C TYR A 192 3.52 17.56 -1.44
N THR A 193 3.94 18.19 -0.35
CA THR A 193 4.60 17.43 0.72
C THR A 193 3.56 16.93 1.70
N MET A 194 3.62 15.66 2.04
CA MET A 194 2.74 15.01 3.03
C MET A 194 3.57 14.46 4.18
N ARG A 195 3.09 14.67 5.41
CA ARG A 195 3.69 14.14 6.63
C ARG A 195 2.59 13.70 7.59
N PHE A 196 2.70 12.48 8.09
CA PHE A 196 1.83 11.96 9.16
C PHE A 196 2.51 12.14 10.52
N ASP A 197 1.82 12.75 11.48
CA ASP A 197 2.24 12.82 12.87
C ASP A 197 1.49 11.76 13.69
N PRO A 198 2.16 10.71 14.19
CA PRO A 198 1.52 9.65 14.96
C PRO A 198 1.03 10.08 16.34
N LEU A 199 1.57 11.17 16.91
CA LEU A 199 1.18 11.67 18.23
C LEU A 199 -0.11 12.47 18.14
N SER A 200 -0.14 13.47 17.26
CA SER A 200 -1.34 14.30 17.04
C SER A 200 -2.37 13.62 16.15
N LYS A 201 -1.98 12.55 15.42
CA LYS A 201 -2.81 11.86 14.44
C LYS A 201 -3.35 12.87 13.43
N THR A 202 -2.43 13.56 12.77
CA THR A 202 -2.77 14.53 11.73
C THR A 202 -1.87 14.35 10.52
N VAL A 203 -2.43 14.61 9.34
CA VAL A 203 -1.67 14.71 8.10
C VAL A 203 -1.46 16.18 7.80
N SER A 204 -0.20 16.59 7.75
CA SER A 204 0.20 17.93 7.29
C SER A 204 0.43 17.88 5.78
N ILE A 205 -0.25 18.76 5.05
CA ILE A 205 -0.11 18.88 3.59
C ILE A 205 0.36 20.29 3.26
N ARG A 206 1.35 20.42 2.37
CA ARG A 206 1.78 21.71 1.85
C ARG A 206 1.96 21.64 0.33
N GLY A 207 1.35 22.59 -0.37
CA GLY A 207 1.36 22.66 -1.83
C GLY A 207 2.53 23.46 -2.41
N TYR A 208 2.97 23.06 -3.61
CA TYR A 208 4.07 23.63 -4.38
C TYR A 208 3.73 23.60 -5.87
N VAL A 209 4.20 24.63 -6.60
CA VAL A 209 4.03 24.71 -8.07
C VAL A 209 5.19 24.04 -8.81
N ALA A 210 6.40 24.07 -8.25
CA ALA A 210 7.60 23.52 -8.86
C ALA A 210 8.16 22.34 -8.04
N PRO A 211 8.65 21.27 -8.71
CA PRO A 211 9.12 20.06 -8.02
C PRO A 211 10.36 20.33 -7.16
N ALA A 212 11.29 21.17 -7.62
CA ALA A 212 12.50 21.51 -6.86
C ALA A 212 12.17 22.21 -5.54
N ALA A 213 11.19 23.11 -5.53
CA ALA A 213 10.73 23.78 -4.30
C ALA A 213 10.06 22.79 -3.34
N GLY A 214 9.28 21.85 -3.87
CA GLY A 214 8.70 20.76 -3.08
C GLY A 214 9.76 19.85 -2.48
N ALA A 215 10.79 19.49 -3.25
CA ALA A 215 11.90 18.63 -2.79
C ALA A 215 12.71 19.29 -1.68
N MET A 216 13.04 20.58 -1.83
CA MET A 216 13.64 21.38 -0.76
C MET A 216 12.74 21.44 0.47
N GLY A 217 11.43 21.62 0.28
CA GLY A 217 10.43 21.60 1.35
C GLY A 217 10.40 20.28 2.12
N ALA A 218 10.44 19.15 1.43
CA ALA A 218 10.49 17.82 2.04
C ALA A 218 11.80 17.63 2.83
N ALA A 219 12.94 18.00 2.26
CA ALA A 219 14.25 17.90 2.93
C ALA A 219 14.31 18.73 4.23
N LEU A 220 13.73 19.94 4.22
CA LEU A 220 13.63 20.77 5.43
C LEU A 220 12.72 20.12 6.49
N GLN A 221 11.60 19.51 6.09
CA GLN A 221 10.73 18.79 7.02
C GLN A 221 11.42 17.57 7.61
N GLU A 222 12.13 16.77 6.81
CA GLU A 222 12.90 15.62 7.30
C GLU A 222 13.99 16.05 8.30
N ALA A 223 14.67 17.18 8.04
CA ALA A 223 15.68 17.71 8.96
C ALA A 223 15.08 18.22 10.28
N GLN A 224 13.89 18.82 10.23
CA GLN A 224 13.21 19.36 11.41
C GLN A 224 12.51 18.27 12.24
N PHE A 225 12.03 17.20 11.60
CA PHE A 225 11.25 16.13 12.21
C PHE A 225 11.93 14.78 11.95
N SER A 226 13.10 14.56 12.54
CA SER A 226 13.98 13.41 12.28
C SER A 226 13.36 12.02 12.52
N ALA A 227 12.23 11.95 13.24
CA ALA A 227 11.48 10.73 13.52
C ALA A 227 10.26 10.51 12.59
N MET A 228 10.02 11.40 11.62
CA MET A 228 8.84 11.34 10.74
C MET A 228 9.25 11.38 9.27
N ASP A 229 8.66 10.50 8.47
CA ASP A 229 8.83 10.52 7.02
C ASP A 229 8.00 11.66 6.41
N SER A 230 8.65 12.49 5.59
CA SER A 230 8.00 13.47 4.71
C SER A 230 8.18 13.02 3.26
N VAL A 231 7.10 12.97 2.50
CA VAL A 231 7.13 12.61 1.09
C VAL A 231 6.66 13.75 0.21
N LEU A 232 7.27 13.87 -0.97
CA LEU A 232 6.81 14.74 -2.03
C LEU A 232 6.05 13.92 -3.07
N VAL A 233 4.85 14.37 -3.43
CA VAL A 233 3.98 13.71 -4.42
C VAL A 233 3.57 14.70 -5.50
N ASP A 234 3.43 14.23 -6.75
CA ASP A 234 2.81 14.95 -7.87
C ASP A 234 1.37 14.47 -8.02
N VAL A 235 0.41 15.38 -7.93
CA VAL A 235 -1.02 15.11 -8.07
C VAL A 235 -1.71 16.31 -8.73
N ASP A 236 -2.62 16.06 -9.65
CA ASP A 236 -3.30 17.12 -10.41
C ASP A 236 -4.07 18.13 -9.52
N ARG A 237 -4.68 17.64 -8.42
CA ARG A 237 -5.44 18.45 -7.45
C ARG A 237 -5.31 17.90 -6.03
N ALA A 238 -5.40 18.77 -5.03
CA ALA A 238 -5.27 18.40 -3.63
C ALA A 238 -6.34 17.39 -3.19
N GLU A 239 -7.56 17.47 -3.73
CA GLU A 239 -8.64 16.55 -3.38
C GLU A 239 -8.31 15.08 -3.77
N ASN A 240 -7.44 14.89 -4.77
CA ASN A 240 -7.02 13.56 -5.22
C ASN A 240 -5.94 12.92 -4.34
N LEU A 241 -5.32 13.67 -3.40
CA LEU A 241 -4.27 13.15 -2.52
C LEU A 241 -4.76 11.95 -1.71
N ARG A 242 -6.00 12.03 -1.20
CA ARG A 242 -6.60 10.95 -0.41
C ARG A 242 -6.79 9.67 -1.20
N LEU A 243 -7.21 9.79 -2.46
CA LEU A 243 -7.40 8.66 -3.36
C LEU A 243 -6.07 8.06 -3.82
N ALA A 244 -5.06 8.90 -4.11
CA ALA A 244 -3.76 8.45 -4.61
C ALA A 244 -2.87 7.86 -3.51
N TYR A 245 -2.98 8.35 -2.27
CA TYR A 245 -2.11 7.96 -1.16
C TYR A 245 -2.90 7.61 0.12
N PRO A 246 -3.86 6.67 0.06
CA PRO A 246 -4.78 6.37 1.16
C PRO A 246 -4.08 5.96 2.46
N ASN A 247 -2.89 5.37 2.38
CA ASN A 247 -2.10 4.93 3.54
C ASN A 247 -1.71 6.11 4.45
N TYR A 248 -1.42 7.29 3.88
CA TYR A 248 -1.12 8.50 4.66
C TYR A 248 -2.34 9.04 5.38
N PHE A 249 -3.52 8.80 4.81
CA PHE A 249 -4.82 9.17 5.35
C PHE A 249 -5.45 8.02 6.12
N LEU A 250 -4.69 6.98 6.49
CA LEU A 250 -5.17 5.79 7.20
C LEU A 250 -6.54 5.31 6.70
N ASP A 251 -6.78 5.38 5.38
CA ASP A 251 -8.10 5.12 4.80
C ASP A 251 -8.34 3.62 4.72
N VAL A 252 -8.93 3.11 5.80
CA VAL A 252 -9.24 1.69 5.97
C VAL A 252 -10.71 1.37 5.69
N GLY A 253 -11.47 2.30 5.09
CA GLY A 253 -12.91 2.19 4.93
C GLY A 253 -13.34 0.95 4.14
N LEU A 254 -12.67 0.67 3.02
CA LEU A 254 -12.95 -0.54 2.23
C LEU A 254 -12.62 -1.82 3.01
N PHE A 255 -11.50 -1.86 3.73
CA PHE A 255 -11.14 -3.01 4.54
C PHE A 255 -12.15 -3.24 5.70
N ASN A 256 -12.65 -2.17 6.31
CA ASN A 256 -13.68 -2.26 7.34
C ASN A 256 -15.01 -2.83 6.79
N ARG A 257 -15.35 -2.54 5.53
CA ARG A 257 -16.49 -3.18 4.86
C ARG A 257 -16.28 -4.68 4.68
N HIS A 258 -15.07 -5.11 4.29
CA HIS A 258 -14.74 -6.54 4.22
C HIS A 258 -14.88 -7.23 5.56
N ILE A 259 -14.33 -6.67 6.64
CA ILE A 259 -14.51 -7.22 7.99
C ILE A 259 -15.99 -7.32 8.36
N THR A 260 -16.74 -6.25 8.16
CA THR A 260 -18.18 -6.21 8.47
C THR A 260 -18.94 -7.27 7.69
N ARG A 261 -18.60 -7.48 6.41
CA ARG A 261 -19.18 -8.52 5.54
C ARG A 261 -18.97 -9.91 6.15
N VAL A 262 -17.73 -10.24 6.53
CA VAL A 262 -17.38 -11.53 7.12
C VAL A 262 -18.08 -11.75 8.46
N ILE A 263 -18.06 -10.74 9.34
CA ILE A 263 -18.65 -10.84 10.69
C ILE A 263 -20.18 -10.99 10.60
N LYS A 264 -20.84 -10.24 9.72
CA LYS A 264 -22.29 -10.30 9.53
C LYS A 264 -22.76 -11.46 8.65
N GLY A 265 -21.84 -12.12 7.93
CA GLY A 265 -22.14 -13.26 7.06
C GLY A 265 -22.79 -12.87 5.73
N TYR A 266 -22.50 -11.68 5.20
CA TYR A 266 -22.98 -11.29 3.87
C TYR A 266 -22.20 -12.01 2.77
N ASP A 267 -22.93 -12.46 1.72
CA ASP A 267 -22.32 -13.15 0.58
C ASP A 267 -21.48 -12.16 -0.28
N PRO A 268 -20.40 -12.61 -0.95
CA PRO A 268 -19.42 -11.77 -1.65
C PRO A 268 -20.01 -10.81 -2.72
N GLY A 269 -21.19 -11.11 -3.25
CA GLY A 269 -21.84 -10.32 -4.30
C GLY A 269 -22.37 -8.95 -3.87
N PHE A 270 -22.54 -8.69 -2.58
CA PHE A 270 -23.25 -7.49 -2.09
C PHE A 270 -22.43 -6.19 -2.09
N LEU A 271 -21.13 -6.21 -2.36
CA LEU A 271 -20.26 -5.02 -2.23
C LEU A 271 -19.92 -4.31 -3.55
N TYR A 272 -20.22 -4.90 -4.72
CA TYR A 272 -19.92 -4.26 -6.01
C TYR A 272 -20.80 -3.03 -6.31
N GLU A 273 -22.01 -2.97 -5.76
CA GLU A 273 -22.96 -1.87 -6.01
C GLU A 273 -22.61 -0.55 -5.30
N TYR A 274 -21.80 -0.58 -4.24
CA TYR A 274 -21.47 0.62 -3.46
C TYR A 274 -20.22 1.38 -3.92
N SER A 275 -19.63 1.00 -5.06
CA SER A 275 -18.44 1.66 -5.65
C SER A 275 -18.77 2.78 -6.65
N ARG A 276 -20.06 3.06 -6.90
CA ARG A 276 -20.54 4.03 -7.90
C ARG A 276 -21.29 5.25 -7.34
N ALA A 277 -21.25 5.51 -6.04
CA ALA A 277 -21.85 6.71 -5.44
C ALA A 277 -20.77 7.68 -4.96
#